data_AF-A0A535NP60-F1
#
_entry.id   AF-A0A535NP60-F1
#
_cell.length_a   1.000
_cell.length_b   1.000
_cell.length_c   1.000
_cell.angle_alpha   90.00
_cell.angle_beta   90.00
_cell.angle_gamma   90.00
#
_symmetry.space_group_name_H-M   'P 1'
#
loop_
_entity.id
_entity.type
_entity.pdbx_description
1 polymer ?
#
loop_
_entity_poly.entity_id
_entity_poly.type
_entity_poly.pdbx_seq_one_letter_code
_entity_poly.pdbx_strand_id
1 'polypeptide(L)'
;MPTKDRRRDVDAYVEQTKAETEIERLSTEHEKTGVFTGAYAINPFTDERIPIWVADYVLATYGTGAIMAVPAHDARDLEFAKKYQLPVRQVISPTPTASAKPLEAAFESYDGFLVNSGSYSGLSVKDGMAKIIAEAAARGIGKRTVIYRLRDWLISRQRYWG
;
A
#
# COMPACT_ATOMS: atom_id res chain seq x y z
N MET A 1 -1.70 16.31 0.56
CA MET A 1 -1.36 17.52 1.33
C MET A 1 -1.96 17.37 2.72
N PRO A 2 -1.19 17.54 3.81
CA PRO A 2 -1.74 17.46 5.16
C PRO A 2 -2.68 18.63 5.46
N THR A 3 -3.62 18.41 6.37
CA THR A 3 -4.48 19.49 6.89
C THR A 3 -3.66 20.49 7.71
N LYS A 4 -4.19 21.71 7.90
CA LYS A 4 -3.45 22.79 8.58
C LYS A 4 -3.03 22.41 10.00
N ASP A 5 -3.88 21.69 10.73
CA ASP A 5 -3.66 21.22 12.10
C ASP A 5 -2.62 20.09 12.19
N ARG A 6 -2.41 19.32 11.11
CA ARG A 6 -1.44 18.21 11.06
C ARG A 6 -0.13 18.55 10.38
N ARG A 7 -0.03 19.72 9.73
CA ARG A 7 1.14 20.11 8.94
C ARG A 7 2.43 20.11 9.75
N ARG A 8 2.41 20.61 10.99
CA ARG A 8 3.60 20.64 11.85
C ARG A 8 4.14 19.23 12.15
N ASP A 9 3.25 18.31 12.52
CA ASP A 9 3.63 16.93 12.85
C ASP A 9 4.18 16.20 11.62
N VAL A 10 3.54 16.42 10.46
CA VAL A 10 3.97 15.82 9.19
C VAL A 10 5.33 16.38 8.75
N ASP A 11 5.52 17.70 8.79
CA ASP A 11 6.78 18.31 8.38
C ASP A 11 7.93 17.86 9.32
N ALA A 12 7.69 17.77 10.63
CA ALA A 12 8.67 17.24 11.58
C ALA A 12 9.04 15.78 11.30
N TYR A 13 8.04 14.94 11.01
CA TYR A 13 8.27 13.53 10.67
C TYR A 13 9.08 13.39 9.37
N VAL A 14 8.76 14.19 8.35
CA VAL A 14 9.49 14.20 7.08
C VAL A 14 10.96 14.58 7.27
N GLU A 15 11.26 15.59 8.11
CA GLU A 15 12.66 15.95 8.40
C GLU A 15 13.40 14.85 9.15
N GLN A 16 12.75 14.15 10.09
CA GLN A 16 13.34 13.00 10.76
C GLN A 16 13.66 11.87 9.77
N THR A 17 12.69 11.48 8.93
CA THR A 17 12.87 10.37 7.97
C THR A 17 13.92 10.68 6.89
N LYS A 18 14.21 11.96 6.61
CA LYS A 18 15.29 12.35 5.69
C LYS A 18 16.69 12.06 6.25
N ALA A 19 16.84 11.99 7.57
CA ALA A 19 18.10 11.66 8.21
C ALA A 19 18.42 10.14 8.16
N GLU A 20 17.40 9.33 7.88
CA GLU A 20 17.52 7.87 7.76
C GLU A 20 17.87 7.46 6.33
N THR A 21 18.70 6.43 6.19
CA THR A 21 19.06 5.85 4.89
C THR A 21 17.92 4.97 4.35
N GLU A 22 17.88 4.78 3.02
CA GLU A 22 16.94 3.83 2.39
C GLU A 22 17.11 2.41 2.94
N ILE A 23 18.35 2.01 3.28
CA ILE A 23 18.66 0.69 3.84
C ILE A 23 18.03 0.53 5.23
N GLU A 24 18.19 1.52 6.11
CA GLU A 24 17.59 1.50 7.45
C GLU A 24 16.07 1.44 7.36
N ARG A 25 15.46 2.26 6.49
CA ARG A 25 14.01 2.31 6.30
C ARG A 25 13.41 1.03 5.70
N LEU A 26 14.18 0.27 4.93
CA LEU A 26 13.78 -1.01 4.36
C LEU A 26 14.13 -2.21 5.24
N SER A 27 14.84 -2.00 6.35
CA SER A 27 15.22 -3.07 7.27
C SER A 27 13.99 -3.73 7.87
N THR A 28 13.99 -5.06 7.93
CA THR A 28 12.95 -5.84 8.61
C THR A 28 12.99 -5.66 10.13
N GLU A 29 14.12 -5.23 10.68
CA GLU A 29 14.31 -4.95 12.11
C GLU A 29 13.84 -3.53 12.48
N HIS A 30 13.71 -2.64 11.50
CA HIS A 30 13.25 -1.28 11.74
C HIS A 30 11.73 -1.28 12.00
N GLU A 31 11.35 -0.59 13.06
CA GLU A 31 9.94 -0.45 13.41
C GLU A 31 9.27 0.48 12.41
N LYS A 32 8.22 0.02 11.72
CA LYS A 32 7.47 0.87 10.78
C LYS A 32 6.82 2.01 11.55
N THR A 33 7.10 3.24 11.13
CA THR A 33 6.48 4.43 11.71
C THR A 33 5.71 5.22 10.66
N GLY A 34 4.80 6.07 11.12
CA GLY A 34 4.07 6.97 10.25
C GLY A 34 3.21 7.95 11.03
N VAL A 35 2.73 8.96 10.30
CA VAL A 35 1.91 10.06 10.82
C VAL A 35 0.67 10.26 9.96
N PHE A 36 -0.47 10.41 10.63
CA PHE A 36 -1.73 10.71 9.95
C PHE A 36 -1.73 12.14 9.45
N THR A 37 -2.06 12.33 8.17
CA THR A 37 -2.01 13.65 7.54
C THR A 37 -3.23 14.53 7.83
N GLY A 38 -4.27 13.99 8.45
CA GLY A 38 -5.57 14.67 8.58
C GLY A 38 -6.43 14.63 7.31
N ALA A 39 -5.83 14.25 6.17
CA ALA A 39 -6.50 14.18 4.89
C ALA A 39 -7.04 12.76 4.62
N TYR A 40 -8.01 12.70 3.71
CA TYR A 40 -8.64 11.47 3.26
C TYR A 40 -8.65 11.42 1.74
N ALA A 41 -8.51 10.23 1.16
CA ALA A 41 -8.83 9.95 -0.23
C ALA A 41 -10.17 9.21 -0.30
N ILE A 42 -10.75 9.14 -1.50
CA ILE A 42 -11.94 8.34 -1.79
C ILE A 42 -11.49 7.07 -2.50
N ASN A 43 -11.89 5.90 -1.99
CA ASN A 43 -11.69 4.66 -2.71
C ASN A 43 -12.63 4.65 -3.93
N PRO A 44 -12.13 4.58 -5.17
CA PRO A 44 -12.97 4.71 -6.34
C PRO A 44 -13.90 3.51 -6.57
N PHE A 45 -13.73 2.38 -5.88
CA PHE A 45 -14.62 1.22 -5.98
C PHE A 45 -15.70 1.17 -4.91
N THR A 46 -15.48 1.79 -3.75
CA THR A 46 -16.42 1.73 -2.61
C THR A 46 -16.99 3.09 -2.22
N ASP A 47 -16.44 4.18 -2.77
CA ASP A 47 -16.72 5.58 -2.38
C ASP A 47 -16.45 5.88 -0.89
N GLU A 48 -15.80 4.97 -0.17
CA GLU A 48 -15.45 5.13 1.24
C GLU A 48 -14.24 6.06 1.39
N ARG A 49 -14.24 6.86 2.47
CA ARG A 49 -13.11 7.73 2.82
C ARG A 49 -12.02 6.90 3.48
N ILE A 50 -10.82 6.92 2.88
CA ILE A 50 -9.63 6.25 3.40
C ILE A 50 -8.63 7.28 3.95
N PRO A 51 -8.09 7.10 5.17
CA PRO A 51 -7.15 8.04 5.75
C PRO A 51 -5.81 8.01 5.00
N ILE A 52 -5.21 9.18 4.79
CA ILE A 52 -3.90 9.31 4.15
C ILE A 52 -2.82 9.43 5.24
N TRP A 53 -1.82 8.57 5.16
CA TRP A 53 -0.67 8.53 6.07
C TRP A 53 0.63 8.82 5.32
N VAL A 54 1.61 9.39 6.02
CA VAL A 54 3.01 9.40 5.59
C VAL A 54 3.73 8.37 6.43
N ALA A 55 4.47 7.46 5.80
CA ALA A 55 5.16 6.37 6.48
C ALA A 55 6.57 6.14 5.88
N ASP A 56 7.50 5.72 6.73
CA ASP A 56 8.91 5.52 6.39
C ASP A 56 9.15 4.35 5.42
N TYR A 57 8.31 3.31 5.45
CA TYR A 57 8.46 2.15 4.56
C TYR A 57 7.96 2.40 3.13
N VAL A 58 7.39 3.58 2.85
CA VAL A 58 6.97 4.01 1.50
C VAL A 58 8.07 4.87 0.87
N LEU A 59 8.73 4.34 -0.16
CA LEU A 59 9.84 5.02 -0.83
C LEU A 59 9.33 5.93 -1.95
N ALA A 60 9.67 7.22 -1.88
CA ALA A 60 9.31 8.20 -2.90
C ALA A 60 9.90 7.88 -4.29
N THR A 61 11.04 7.18 -4.33
CA THR A 61 11.76 6.79 -5.55
C THR A 61 11.22 5.51 -6.19
N TYR A 62 10.29 4.80 -5.54
CA TYR A 62 9.74 3.53 -6.02
C TYR A 62 8.26 3.67 -6.41
N GLY A 63 7.93 3.22 -7.63
CA GLY A 63 6.58 3.35 -8.18
C GLY A 63 6.18 4.82 -8.35
N THR A 64 5.06 5.21 -7.75
CA THR A 64 4.55 6.59 -7.78
C THR A 64 4.89 7.38 -6.50
N GLY A 65 5.64 6.78 -5.56
CA GLY A 65 5.87 7.36 -4.23
C GLY A 65 4.66 7.31 -3.31
N ALA A 66 3.59 6.61 -3.71
CA ALA A 66 2.40 6.34 -2.90
C ALA A 66 1.92 4.91 -3.16
N ILE A 67 1.45 4.25 -2.10
CA ILE A 67 0.87 2.90 -2.17
C ILE A 67 -0.54 2.92 -1.57
N MET A 68 -1.39 2.00 -2.03
CA MET A 68 -2.58 1.65 -1.29
C MET A 68 -2.21 0.56 -0.28
N ALA A 69 -2.55 0.77 1.00
CA ALA A 69 -2.31 -0.22 2.03
C ALA A 69 -3.46 -1.25 2.04
N VAL A 70 -3.14 -2.55 2.03
CA VAL A 70 -4.12 -3.64 2.12
C VAL A 70 -3.74 -4.58 3.25
N PRO A 71 -4.00 -4.21 4.53
CA PRO A 71 -3.51 -4.93 5.70
C PRO A 71 -3.88 -6.41 5.77
N ALA A 72 -5.02 -6.80 5.19
CA ALA A 72 -5.43 -8.19 5.16
C ALA A 72 -4.55 -9.08 4.26
N HIS A 73 -3.79 -8.49 3.33
CA HIS A 73 -3.12 -9.18 2.22
C HIS A 73 -1.68 -8.70 1.96
N ASP A 74 -1.11 -7.85 2.82
CA ASP A 74 0.31 -7.49 2.86
C ASP A 74 0.77 -7.43 4.32
N ALA A 75 1.81 -8.19 4.66
CA ALA A 75 2.30 -8.30 6.03
C ALA A 75 2.82 -6.97 6.61
N ARG A 76 3.43 -6.11 5.79
CA ARG A 76 3.95 -4.80 6.23
C ARG A 76 2.80 -3.85 6.56
N ASP A 77 1.76 -3.86 5.74
CA ASP A 77 0.55 -3.10 6.00
C ASP A 77 -0.21 -3.63 7.22
N LEU A 78 -0.19 -4.95 7.45
CA LEU A 78 -0.80 -5.55 8.65
C LEU A 78 -0.11 -5.09 9.92
N GLU A 79 1.22 -5.08 9.95
CA GLU A 79 1.99 -4.60 11.11
C GLU A 79 1.71 -3.12 11.38
N PHE A 80 1.72 -2.29 10.34
CA PHE A 80 1.38 -0.88 10.44
C PHE A 80 -0.06 -0.68 10.94
N ALA A 81 -1.01 -1.41 10.38
CA ALA A 81 -2.42 -1.33 10.79
C ALA A 81 -2.64 -1.80 12.22
N LYS A 82 -1.97 -2.86 12.67
CA LYS A 82 -2.04 -3.32 14.07
C LYS A 82 -1.48 -2.26 15.03
N LYS A 83 -0.34 -1.66 14.71
CA LYS A 83 0.30 -0.61 15.52
C LYS A 83 -0.58 0.63 15.66
N TYR A 84 -1.15 1.10 14.56
CA TYR A 84 -1.95 2.33 14.51
C TYR A 84 -3.46 2.08 14.63
N GLN A 85 -3.87 0.85 14.97
CA GLN A 85 -5.27 0.43 15.13
C GLN A 85 -6.15 0.78 13.93
N LEU A 86 -5.60 0.59 12.72
CA LEU A 86 -6.30 0.84 11.47
C LEU A 86 -7.19 -0.36 11.08
N PRO A 87 -8.27 -0.12 10.33
CA PRO A 87 -9.15 -1.20 9.89
C PRO A 87 -8.43 -2.25 9.03
N VAL A 88 -8.68 -3.53 9.34
CA VAL A 88 -8.21 -4.68 8.54
C VAL A 88 -9.43 -5.33 7.89
N ARG A 89 -9.58 -5.19 6.57
CA ARG A 89 -10.71 -5.74 5.81
C ARG A 89 -10.24 -6.89 4.93
N GLN A 90 -10.77 -8.09 5.19
CA GLN A 90 -10.52 -9.25 4.34
C GLN A 90 -11.26 -9.09 3.01
N VAL A 91 -10.53 -9.11 1.90
CA VAL A 91 -11.08 -9.08 0.53
C VAL A 91 -10.68 -10.29 -0.32
N ILE A 92 -9.76 -11.12 0.17
CA ILE A 92 -9.38 -12.41 -0.42
C ILE A 92 -9.50 -13.49 0.65
N SER A 93 -10.03 -14.65 0.27
CA SER A 93 -10.14 -15.83 1.13
C SER A 93 -9.74 -17.10 0.35
N PRO A 94 -9.19 -18.13 1.02
CA PRO A 94 -8.96 -19.45 0.40
C PRO A 94 -10.24 -20.07 -0.16
N THR A 95 -11.40 -19.72 0.42
CA THR A 95 -12.72 -20.18 0.00
C THR A 95 -13.55 -19.01 -0.55
N PRO A 96 -14.59 -19.26 -1.37
CA PRO A 96 -15.49 -18.21 -1.89
C PRO A 96 -16.27 -17.43 -0.83
N THR A 97 -16.14 -17.81 0.44
CA THR A 97 -16.76 -17.19 1.60
C THR A 97 -15.70 -16.62 2.53
N ALA A 98 -16.00 -15.46 3.12
CA ALA A 98 -15.10 -14.82 4.08
C ALA A 98 -15.04 -15.64 5.38
N SER A 99 -13.87 -15.65 6.01
CA SER A 99 -13.75 -16.18 7.37
C SER A 99 -14.34 -15.16 8.35
N ALA A 100 -15.11 -15.63 9.33
CA ALA A 100 -15.58 -14.78 10.42
C ALA A 100 -14.49 -14.48 11.47
N LYS A 101 -13.33 -15.16 11.38
CA LYS A 101 -12.23 -14.97 12.34
C LYS A 101 -11.35 -13.79 11.95
N PRO A 102 -10.84 -13.03 12.93
CA PRO A 102 -9.80 -12.03 12.69
C PRO A 102 -8.59 -12.66 11.99
N LEU A 103 -7.97 -11.93 11.07
CA LEU A 103 -6.75 -12.37 10.40
C LEU A 103 -5.57 -12.29 11.38
N GLU A 104 -5.02 -13.44 11.76
CA GLU A 104 -3.80 -13.50 12.57
C GLU A 104 -2.58 -13.02 11.77
N ALA A 105 -2.53 -13.40 10.50
CA ALA A 105 -1.52 -13.03 9.51
C ALA A 105 -2.17 -12.56 8.19
N ALA A 106 -1.41 -11.81 7.39
CA ALA A 106 -1.87 -11.37 6.08
C ALA A 106 -1.94 -12.57 5.12
N PHE A 107 -3.03 -12.66 4.36
CA PHE A 107 -3.19 -13.67 3.32
C PHE A 107 -2.64 -13.15 2.00
N GLU A 108 -1.37 -13.47 1.70
CA GLU A 108 -0.64 -12.93 0.54
C GLU A 108 -0.73 -13.81 -0.72
N SER A 109 -1.46 -14.94 -0.66
CA SER A 109 -1.62 -15.83 -1.80
C SER A 109 -2.55 -15.25 -2.86
N TYR A 110 -2.16 -15.44 -4.12
CA TYR A 110 -3.01 -15.16 -5.29
C TYR A 110 -3.95 -16.32 -5.62
N ASP A 111 -3.79 -17.47 -4.96
CA ASP A 111 -4.65 -18.63 -5.11
C ASP A 111 -5.78 -18.56 -4.09
N GLY A 112 -6.84 -17.85 -4.46
CA GLY A 112 -8.03 -17.66 -3.62
C GLY A 112 -9.17 -17.01 -4.37
N PHE A 113 -10.18 -16.60 -3.62
CA PHE A 113 -11.41 -15.99 -4.11
C PHE A 113 -11.61 -14.60 -3.50
N LEU A 114 -12.16 -13.70 -4.29
CA LEU A 114 -12.58 -12.39 -3.81
C LEU A 114 -13.78 -12.54 -2.89
N VAL A 115 -13.74 -11.87 -1.75
CA VAL A 115 -14.83 -11.77 -0.77
C VAL A 115 -15.00 -10.31 -0.36
N ASN A 116 -16.16 -9.92 0.17
CA ASN A 116 -16.44 -8.54 0.59
C ASN A 116 -16.11 -7.47 -0.47
N SER A 117 -16.22 -7.84 -1.76
CA SER A 117 -15.75 -7.05 -2.90
C SER A 117 -16.91 -6.69 -3.83
N GLY A 118 -18.11 -6.48 -3.27
CA GLY A 118 -19.32 -6.16 -4.04
C GLY A 118 -19.59 -7.18 -5.14
N SER A 119 -19.77 -6.69 -6.38
CA SER A 119 -20.03 -7.47 -7.59
C SER A 119 -18.91 -8.43 -8.00
N TYR A 120 -17.71 -8.29 -7.43
CA TYR A 120 -16.58 -9.19 -7.69
C TYR A 120 -16.51 -10.38 -6.73
N SER A 121 -17.31 -10.39 -5.66
CA SER A 121 -17.29 -11.46 -4.67
C SER A 121 -17.62 -12.83 -5.31
N GLY A 122 -16.90 -13.87 -4.90
CA GLY A 122 -17.01 -15.23 -5.43
C GLY A 122 -16.16 -15.52 -6.66
N LEU A 123 -15.57 -14.50 -7.31
CA LEU A 123 -14.63 -14.72 -8.40
C LEU A 123 -13.28 -15.20 -7.89
N SER A 124 -12.56 -15.97 -8.71
CA SER A 124 -11.14 -16.23 -8.46
C SER A 124 -10.36 -14.90 -8.47
N VAL A 125 -9.25 -14.81 -7.73
CA VAL A 125 -8.38 -13.63 -7.73
C VAL A 125 -7.93 -13.28 -9.16
N LYS A 126 -7.61 -14.28 -9.98
CA LYS A 126 -7.22 -14.10 -11.39
C LYS A 126 -8.31 -13.44 -12.23
N ASP A 127 -9.54 -13.96 -12.17
CA ASP A 127 -10.67 -13.41 -12.93
C ASP A 127 -11.11 -12.05 -12.39
N GLY A 128 -11.07 -11.89 -11.07
CA GLY A 128 -11.33 -10.65 -10.36
C GLY A 128 -10.39 -9.53 -10.79
N MET A 129 -9.07 -9.78 -10.79
CA MET A 129 -8.08 -8.82 -11.28
C MET A 129 -8.36 -8.40 -12.73
N ALA A 130 -8.66 -9.34 -13.62
CA ALA A 130 -8.94 -9.03 -15.02
C ALA A 130 -10.18 -8.10 -15.15
N LYS A 131 -11.26 -8.40 -14.42
CA LYS A 131 -12.48 -7.58 -14.43
C LYS A 131 -12.28 -6.20 -13.81
N ILE A 132 -11.61 -6.11 -12.66
CA ILE A 132 -11.34 -4.84 -11.97
C ILE A 132 -10.47 -3.94 -12.85
N ILE A 133 -9.44 -4.49 -13.52
CA ILE A 133 -8.59 -3.73 -14.44
C ILE A 133 -9.41 -3.20 -15.63
N ALA A 134 -10.27 -4.03 -16.21
CA ALA A 134 -11.13 -3.61 -17.33
C ALA A 134 -12.11 -2.51 -16.92
N GLU A 135 -12.74 -2.63 -15.74
CA GLU A 135 -13.63 -1.60 -15.22
C GLU A 135 -12.88 -0.30 -14.89
N ALA A 136 -11.71 -0.39 -14.26
CA ALA A 136 -10.88 0.78 -13.95
C ALA A 136 -10.52 1.58 -15.21
N ALA A 137 -10.21 0.87 -16.30
CA ALA A 137 -9.94 1.48 -17.60
C ALA A 137 -11.19 2.11 -18.21
N ALA A 138 -12.33 1.40 -18.19
CA ALA A 138 -13.60 1.90 -18.72
C ALA A 138 -14.09 3.16 -17.99
N ARG A 139 -13.83 3.25 -16.68
CA ARG A 139 -14.19 4.40 -15.83
C ARG A 139 -13.15 5.53 -15.87
N GLY A 140 -12.01 5.33 -16.51
CA GLY A 140 -10.92 6.31 -16.56
C GLY A 140 -10.21 6.55 -15.21
N ILE A 141 -10.39 5.66 -14.24
CA ILE A 141 -9.81 5.76 -12.88
C ILE A 141 -8.50 4.99 -12.74
N GLY A 142 -8.09 4.24 -13.77
CA GLY A 142 -6.84 3.49 -13.77
C GLY A 142 -6.51 2.89 -15.13
N LYS A 143 -5.26 2.44 -15.28
CA LYS A 143 -4.78 1.72 -16.48
C LYS A 143 -3.85 0.59 -16.08
N ARG A 144 -3.85 -0.50 -16.86
CA ARG A 144 -2.88 -1.59 -16.68
C ARG A 144 -1.47 -1.07 -16.91
N THR A 145 -0.56 -1.39 -16.00
CA THR A 145 0.86 -1.04 -16.08
C THR A 145 1.69 -2.28 -15.74
N VAL A 146 2.82 -2.45 -16.41
CA VAL A 146 3.82 -3.49 -16.10
C VAL A 146 5.03 -2.80 -15.51
N ILE A 147 5.46 -3.24 -14.34
CA ILE A 147 6.59 -2.66 -13.60
C ILE A 147 7.60 -3.77 -13.33
N TYR A 148 8.89 -3.45 -13.44
CA TYR A 148 9.98 -4.36 -13.16
C TYR A 148 10.66 -3.95 -11.85
N ARG A 149 11.14 -4.93 -11.08
CA ARG A 149 12.03 -4.67 -9.93
C ARG A 149 13.44 -4.23 -10.35
N LEU A 150 13.76 -4.35 -11.63
CA LEU A 150 15.04 -3.92 -12.20
C LEU A 150 15.18 -2.40 -12.05
N ARG A 151 16.31 -1.97 -11.48
CA ARG A 151 16.68 -0.56 -11.38
C ARG A 151 17.67 -0.21 -12.50
N ASP A 152 17.69 1.06 -12.88
CA ASP A 152 18.69 1.56 -13.83
C ASP A 152 20.11 1.34 -13.29
N TRP A 153 21.03 1.03 -14.20
CA TRP A 153 22.41 0.78 -13.82
C TRP A 153 23.14 2.09 -13.56
N LEU A 154 23.51 2.32 -12.29
CA LEU A 154 24.33 3.46 -11.89
C LEU A 154 25.80 3.24 -12.29
N ILE A 155 26.13 3.64 -13.51
CA ILE A 155 27.50 3.58 -14.08
C ILE A 155 28.35 4.79 -13.74
N SER A 156 27.76 5.89 -13.27
CA SER A 156 28.49 7.10 -12.89
C SER A 156 29.47 6.82 -11.74
N ARG A 157 30.70 7.33 -11.85
CA ARG A 157 31.71 7.26 -10.80
C ARG A 157 32.34 8.64 -10.61
N GLN A 158 32.47 9.08 -9.37
CA GLN A 158 33.23 10.29 -9.02
C GLN A 158 34.72 9.93 -8.91
N ARG A 159 35.35 9.59 -10.05
CA ARG A 159 36.76 9.21 -10.14
C ARG A 159 37.41 9.87 -11.37
N TYR A 160 38.68 10.24 -11.22
CA TYR A 160 39.48 10.83 -12.30
C TYR A 160 39.88 9.79 -13.37
N TRP A 161 40.10 8.54 -12.97
CA TRP A 161 40.45 7.44 -13.88
C TRP A 161 39.37 6.36 -13.82
N GLY A 162 38.82 6.02 -14.98
CA GLY A 162 37.63 5.17 -15.16
C GLY A 162 37.89 3.67 -15.05
#